data_AF-A0AAV2JZL8-F1
#
_entry.id   AF-A0AAV2JZL8-F1
#
_cell.length_a   1.000
_cell.length_b   1.000
_cell.length_c   1.000
_cell.angle_alpha   90.00
_cell.angle_beta   90.00
_cell.angle_gamma   90.00
#
_symmetry.space_group_name_H-M   'P 1'
#
loop_
_entity.id
_entity.type
_entity.pdbx_description
1 polymer ?
#
loop_
_entity_poly.entity_id
_entity_poly.type
_entity_poly.pdbx_seq_one_letter_code
_entity_poly.pdbx_strand_id
1 'polypeptide(L)'
;MSSEISQLCLEALSPLAEHCSKCPDKDSPLSHATQHFLKLVFDMLLLQKHSIELTVAAGEAFYSLVCLHQVEYSELVQALLSSQRDAMVYQRLSEAFRQLQASSAPPSQDRKHKLAFLKSLEEFVANVGGLLCVK
;
A
#
# COMPACT_ATOMS: atom_id res chain seq x y z
N MET A 1 -12.18 17.00 -11.89
CA MET A 1 -10.90 17.75 -11.97
C MET A 1 -9.85 17.26 -10.96
N SER A 2 -9.96 17.47 -9.63
CA SER A 2 -8.89 17.00 -8.72
C SER A 2 -8.76 15.47 -8.62
N SER A 3 -9.87 14.73 -8.75
CA SER A 3 -9.87 13.25 -8.63
C SER A 3 -9.23 12.55 -9.84
N GLU A 4 -9.46 13.05 -11.05
CA GLU A 4 -8.89 12.46 -12.28
C GLU A 4 -7.36 12.61 -12.31
N ILE A 5 -6.84 13.76 -11.87
CA ILE A 5 -5.40 13.98 -11.78
C ILE A 5 -4.79 13.02 -10.77
N SER A 6 -5.39 12.87 -9.58
CA SER A 6 -4.92 11.92 -8.58
C SER A 6 -4.92 10.48 -9.11
N GLN A 7 -5.97 10.09 -9.84
CA GLN A 7 -6.05 8.76 -10.45
C GLN A 7 -4.92 8.55 -11.47
N LEU A 8 -4.71 9.49 -12.40
CA LEU A 8 -3.64 9.40 -13.38
C LEU A 8 -2.24 9.34 -12.72
N CYS A 9 -2.04 10.09 -11.63
CA CYS A 9 -0.81 10.01 -10.86
C CYS A 9 -0.61 8.63 -10.24
N LEU A 10 -1.65 8.02 -9.66
CA LEU A 10 -1.57 6.68 -9.08
C LEU A 10 -1.33 5.61 -10.16
N GLU A 11 -1.99 5.71 -11.30
CA GLU A 11 -1.79 4.82 -12.45
C GLU A 11 -0.35 4.89 -12.98
N ALA A 12 0.28 6.06 -12.95
CA ALA A 12 1.67 6.24 -13.35
C ALA A 12 2.70 5.64 -12.38
N LEU A 13 2.34 5.43 -11.11
CA LEU A 13 3.27 4.86 -10.11
C LEU A 13 3.58 3.38 -10.36
N SER A 14 2.62 2.61 -10.87
CA SER A 14 2.83 1.19 -11.19
C SER A 14 3.96 0.97 -12.21
N PRO A 15 3.92 1.55 -13.43
CA PRO A 15 5.00 1.39 -14.41
C PRO A 15 6.32 2.03 -13.94
N LEU A 16 6.27 3.08 -13.08
CA LEU A 16 7.46 3.65 -12.49
C LEU A 16 8.16 2.66 -11.55
N ALA A 17 7.41 1.96 -10.71
CA ALA A 17 7.94 0.92 -9.83
C ALA A 17 8.49 -0.28 -10.61
N GLU A 18 7.83 -0.68 -11.70
CA GLU A 18 8.34 -1.71 -12.62
C GLU A 18 9.62 -1.30 -13.35
N HIS A 19 9.79 -0.01 -13.64
CA HIS A 19 11.03 0.51 -14.20
C HIS A 19 12.15 0.45 -13.17
N CYS A 20 11.86 0.87 -11.93
CA CYS A 20 12.84 0.83 -10.83
C CYS A 20 13.29 -0.59 -10.50
N SER A 21 12.39 -1.58 -10.56
CA SER A 21 12.75 -2.99 -10.30
C SER A 21 13.75 -3.56 -11.31
N LYS A 22 13.83 -2.96 -12.51
CA LYS A 22 14.77 -3.33 -13.58
C LYS A 22 16.05 -2.49 -13.56
N CYS A 23 16.09 -1.40 -12.81
CA CYS A 23 17.27 -0.57 -12.66
C CYS A 23 18.20 -1.15 -11.57
N PRO A 24 19.50 -1.31 -11.84
CA PRO A 24 20.44 -1.86 -10.87
C PRO A 24 20.79 -0.88 -9.74
N ASP A 25 20.48 0.41 -9.90
CA ASP A 25 20.87 1.46 -8.97
C ASP A 25 19.77 1.75 -7.93
N LYS A 26 19.88 1.05 -6.80
CA LYS A 26 18.98 1.20 -5.64
C LYS A 26 19.17 2.51 -4.87
N ASP A 27 20.29 3.20 -5.08
CA ASP A 27 20.58 4.50 -4.45
C ASP A 27 20.20 5.69 -5.35
N SER A 28 19.61 5.41 -6.51
CA SER A 28 19.15 6.46 -7.41
C SER A 28 18.10 7.37 -6.73
N PRO A 29 18.01 8.66 -7.11
CA PRO A 29 16.97 9.55 -6.62
C PRO A 29 15.55 9.02 -6.87
N LEU A 30 15.38 8.21 -7.92
CA LEU A 30 14.11 7.59 -8.27
C LEU A 30 13.70 6.48 -7.30
N SER A 31 14.65 5.68 -6.83
CA SER A 31 14.43 4.66 -5.79
C SER A 31 13.92 5.32 -4.50
N HIS A 32 14.59 6.40 -4.07
CA HIS A 32 14.17 7.18 -2.91
C HIS A 32 12.77 7.81 -3.11
N ALA A 33 12.47 8.35 -4.30
CA ALA A 33 11.15 8.89 -4.60
C ALA A 33 10.05 7.82 -4.53
N THR A 34 10.30 6.62 -5.05
CA THR A 34 9.33 5.51 -4.99
C THR A 34 9.12 5.00 -3.56
N GLN A 35 10.14 5.00 -2.71
CA GLN A 35 9.98 4.75 -1.27
C GLN A 35 9.08 5.80 -0.62
N HIS A 36 9.24 7.09 -0.94
CA HIS A 36 8.34 8.12 -0.45
C HIS A 36 6.91 7.93 -0.94
N PHE A 37 6.71 7.52 -2.20
CA PHE A 37 5.38 7.22 -2.73
C PHE A 37 4.73 6.02 -2.03
N LEU A 38 5.50 5.00 -1.62
CA LEU A 38 4.97 3.88 -0.84
C LEU A 38 4.28 4.39 0.42
N LYS A 39 4.95 5.25 1.19
CA LYS A 39 4.38 5.83 2.42
C LYS A 39 3.14 6.68 2.12
N LEU A 40 3.19 7.51 1.08
CA LEU A 40 2.07 8.38 0.71
C LEU A 40 0.82 7.57 0.35
N VAL A 41 0.98 6.52 -0.47
CA VAL A 41 -0.14 5.66 -0.88
C VAL A 41 -0.64 4.82 0.30
N PHE A 42 0.26 4.36 1.18
CA PHE A 42 -0.10 3.68 2.43
C PHE A 42 -0.98 4.55 3.32
N ASP A 43 -0.56 5.79 3.59
CA ASP A 43 -1.32 6.74 4.39
C ASP A 43 -2.67 7.07 3.74
N MET A 44 -2.70 7.24 2.41
CA MET A 44 -3.92 7.49 1.64
C MET A 44 -4.93 6.33 1.76
N LEU A 45 -4.46 5.08 1.64
CA LEU A 45 -5.31 3.89 1.74
C LEU A 45 -5.89 3.73 3.15
N LEU A 46 -5.15 4.09 4.19
CA LEU A 46 -5.56 3.96 5.60
C LEU A 46 -6.50 5.07 6.08
N LEU A 47 -6.30 6.31 5.62
CA LEU A 47 -7.03 7.48 6.13
C LEU A 47 -8.40 7.72 5.46
N GLN A 48 -8.75 6.93 4.43
CA GLN A 48 -10.08 6.76 3.83
C GLN A 48 -10.98 8.02 3.83
N LYS A 49 -10.73 8.96 2.89
CA LYS A 49 -11.69 9.99 2.44
C LYS A 49 -11.80 10.03 0.90
N HIS A 50 -11.76 8.88 0.22
CA HIS A 50 -11.63 8.83 -1.25
C HIS A 50 -12.72 7.97 -1.91
N SER A 51 -12.96 8.18 -3.20
CA SER A 51 -13.92 7.40 -4.00
C SER A 51 -13.42 5.98 -4.26
N ILE A 52 -14.33 5.05 -4.54
CA ILE A 52 -14.03 3.64 -4.86
C ILE A 52 -13.03 3.52 -6.04
N GLU A 53 -13.14 4.39 -7.04
CA GLU A 53 -12.24 4.42 -8.21
C GLU A 53 -10.79 4.74 -7.84
N LEU A 54 -10.57 5.65 -6.88
CA LEU A 54 -9.23 5.96 -6.38
C LEU A 54 -8.63 4.80 -5.59
N THR A 55 -9.46 4.00 -4.90
CA THR A 55 -9.00 2.82 -4.14
C THR A 55 -8.40 1.76 -5.06
N VAL A 56 -8.97 1.54 -6.25
CA VAL A 56 -8.44 0.56 -7.22
C VAL A 56 -7.06 1.02 -7.73
N ALA A 57 -6.97 2.23 -8.26
CA ALA A 57 -5.70 2.78 -8.76
C ALA A 57 -4.62 2.85 -7.67
N ALA A 58 -5.01 3.27 -6.45
CA ALA A 58 -4.11 3.28 -5.30
C ALA A 58 -3.66 1.88 -4.90
N GLY A 59 -4.56 0.89 -4.92
CA GLY A 59 -4.22 -0.50 -4.60
C GLY A 59 -3.23 -1.10 -5.58
N GLU A 60 -3.39 -0.82 -6.88
CA GLU A 60 -2.45 -1.30 -7.90
C GLU A 60 -1.06 -0.67 -7.76
N ALA A 61 -1.02 0.65 -7.53
CA ALA A 61 0.21 1.38 -7.26
C ALA A 61 0.89 0.85 -5.99
N PHE A 62 0.10 0.66 -4.93
CA PHE A 62 0.57 0.17 -3.64
C PHE A 62 1.19 -1.22 -3.76
N TYR A 63 0.54 -2.15 -4.47
CA TYR A 63 1.10 -3.48 -4.70
C TYR A 63 2.46 -3.43 -5.37
N SER A 64 2.58 -2.62 -6.42
CA SER A 64 3.83 -2.46 -7.18
C SER A 64 4.95 -1.89 -6.31
N LEU A 65 4.63 -0.91 -5.47
CA LEU A 65 5.57 -0.29 -4.53
C LEU A 65 5.95 -1.23 -3.38
N VAL A 66 5.02 -2.05 -2.87
CA VAL A 66 5.30 -3.07 -1.85
C VAL A 66 6.24 -4.15 -2.41
N CYS A 67 6.06 -4.56 -3.66
CA CYS A 67 6.97 -5.51 -4.31
C CYS A 67 8.39 -4.95 -4.42
N LEU A 68 8.52 -3.64 -4.69
CA LEU A 68 9.80 -2.95 -4.85
C LEU A 68 10.50 -2.71 -3.50
N HIS A 69 9.75 -2.31 -2.48
CA HIS A 69 10.23 -1.78 -1.19
C HIS A 69 9.66 -2.57 0.00
N GLN A 70 9.95 -3.88 0.05
CA GLN A 70 9.38 -4.80 1.05
C GLN A 70 9.84 -4.49 2.49
N VAL A 71 11.08 -4.01 2.65
CA VAL A 71 11.66 -3.68 3.95
C VAL A 71 10.94 -2.46 4.52
N GLU A 72 10.83 -1.43 3.71
CA GLU A 72 10.19 -0.15 4.04
C GLU A 72 8.69 -0.35 4.32
N TYR A 73 8.01 -1.21 3.55
CA TYR A 73 6.63 -1.58 3.86
C TYR A 73 6.52 -2.24 5.24
N SER A 74 7.42 -3.16 5.56
CA SER A 74 7.43 -3.84 6.86
C SER A 74 7.67 -2.85 8.01
N GLU A 75 8.58 -1.90 7.82
CA GLU A 75 8.83 -0.81 8.78
C GLU A 75 7.61 0.09 8.98
N LEU A 76 6.90 0.46 7.89
CA LEU A 76 5.67 1.26 7.98
C LEU A 76 4.58 0.54 8.77
N VAL A 77 4.38 -0.77 8.52
CA VAL A 77 3.43 -1.59 9.26
C VAL A 77 3.79 -1.66 10.74
N GLN A 78 5.06 -1.91 11.05
CA GLN A 78 5.54 -1.96 12.44
C GLN A 78 5.41 -0.61 13.15
N ALA A 79 5.77 0.49 12.48
CA ALA A 79 5.60 1.84 13.00
C ALA A 79 4.13 2.14 13.31
N LEU A 80 3.22 1.79 12.40
CA LEU A 80 1.78 1.96 12.62
C LEU A 80 1.28 1.12 13.79
N LEU A 81 1.65 -0.16 13.87
CA LEU A 81 1.24 -1.05 14.96
C LEU A 81 1.78 -0.57 16.31
N SER A 82 3.05 -0.19 16.39
CA SER A 82 3.68 0.31 17.62
C SER A 82 3.07 1.63 18.12
N SER A 83 2.48 2.42 17.23
CA SER A 83 1.79 3.67 17.59
C SER A 83 0.41 3.45 18.23
N GLN A 84 -0.15 2.23 18.14
CA GLN A 84 -1.47 1.93 18.67
C GLN A 84 -1.43 1.75 20.18
N ARG A 85 -2.23 2.55 20.90
CA ARG A 85 -2.38 2.45 22.37
C ARG A 85 -3.48 1.48 22.79
N ASP A 86 -4.49 1.30 21.94
CA ASP A 86 -5.60 0.40 22.18
C ASP A 86 -5.23 -1.02 21.72
N ALA A 87 -5.22 -1.97 22.66
CA ALA A 87 -4.90 -3.37 22.40
C ALA A 87 -5.86 -4.03 21.39
N MET A 88 -7.14 -3.64 21.38
CA MET A 88 -8.13 -4.17 20.45
C MET A 88 -7.87 -3.65 19.02
N VAL A 89 -7.52 -2.37 18.88
CA VAL A 89 -7.15 -1.76 17.60
C VAL A 89 -5.85 -2.38 17.07
N TYR A 90 -4.85 -2.54 17.95
CA TYR A 90 -3.60 -3.23 17.63
C TYR A 90 -3.85 -4.64 17.08
N GLN A 91 -4.64 -5.46 17.79
CA GLN A 91 -4.91 -6.84 17.40
C GLN A 91 -5.59 -6.90 16.03
N ARG A 92 -6.63 -6.08 15.81
CA ARG A 92 -7.35 -6.02 14.53
C ARG A 92 -6.45 -5.57 13.37
N LEU A 93 -5.63 -4.53 13.57
CA LEU A 93 -4.66 -4.09 12.56
C LEU A 93 -3.63 -5.17 12.26
N SER A 94 -3.09 -5.81 13.30
CA SER A 94 -2.07 -6.85 13.14
C SER A 94 -2.59 -8.07 12.37
N GLU A 95 -3.86 -8.45 12.61
CA GLU A 95 -4.55 -9.51 11.87
C GLU A 95 -4.77 -9.11 10.41
N ALA A 96 -5.29 -7.91 10.18
CA ALA A 96 -5.56 -7.40 8.84
C ALA A 96 -4.28 -7.32 7.98
N PHE A 97 -3.17 -6.83 8.54
CA PHE A 97 -1.89 -6.81 7.84
C PHE A 97 -1.33 -8.22 7.58
N ARG A 98 -1.52 -9.16 8.51
CA ARG A 98 -1.07 -10.55 8.32
C ARG A 98 -1.84 -11.22 7.19
N GLN A 99 -3.14 -10.99 7.08
CA GLN A 99 -3.97 -11.48 5.98
C GLN A 99 -3.55 -10.88 4.63
N LEU A 100 -3.28 -9.56 4.62
CA LEU A 100 -2.80 -8.85 3.43
C LEU A 100 -1.41 -9.34 2.96
N GLN A 101 -0.51 -9.65 3.89
CA GLN A 101 0.79 -10.24 3.60
C GLN A 101 0.66 -11.68 3.10
N ALA A 102 -0.22 -12.49 3.71
CA ALA A 102 -0.43 -13.88 3.32
C ALA A 102 -0.95 -14.02 1.88
N SER A 103 -1.78 -13.09 1.40
CA SER A 103 -2.28 -13.10 0.03
C SER A 103 -1.26 -12.69 -1.03
N SER A 104 -0.11 -12.17 -0.59
CA SER A 104 0.95 -11.67 -1.47
C SER A 104 2.31 -12.29 -1.20
N ALA A 105 2.46 -13.35 -0.40
CA ALA A 105 3.78 -13.92 -0.08
C ALA A 105 4.20 -15.06 -1.03
N PRO A 106 5.40 -14.99 -1.67
CA PRO A 106 6.27 -13.82 -1.82
C PRO A 106 5.71 -12.82 -2.85
N PRO A 107 5.83 -11.50 -2.63
CA PRO A 107 5.24 -10.52 -3.54
C PRO A 107 5.97 -10.61 -4.87
N SER A 108 5.25 -11.06 -5.89
CA SER A 108 5.78 -11.18 -7.25
C SER A 108 4.94 -10.35 -8.19
N GLN A 109 5.53 -9.90 -9.30
CA GLN A 109 4.76 -9.13 -10.30
C GLN A 109 3.81 -10.00 -11.13
N ASP A 110 3.45 -11.19 -10.64
CA ASP A 110 2.45 -12.05 -11.26
C ASP A 110 1.05 -11.42 -11.11
N ARG A 111 0.31 -11.37 -12.22
CA ARG A 111 -1.05 -10.85 -12.28
C ARG A 111 -2.00 -11.57 -11.32
N LYS A 112 -1.81 -12.87 -11.06
CA LYS A 112 -2.64 -13.63 -10.10
C LYS A 112 -2.40 -13.18 -8.67
N HIS A 113 -1.15 -12.95 -8.27
CA HIS A 113 -0.83 -12.44 -6.94
C HIS A 113 -1.29 -10.99 -6.76
N LYS A 114 -1.16 -10.16 -7.80
CA LYS A 114 -1.73 -8.80 -7.80
C LYS A 114 -3.24 -8.83 -7.55
N LEU A 115 -3.99 -9.65 -8.29
CA LEU A 115 -5.45 -9.76 -8.11
C LEU A 115 -5.84 -10.26 -6.71
N ALA A 116 -5.14 -11.27 -6.19
CA ALA A 116 -5.38 -11.78 -4.84
C ALA A 116 -5.12 -10.71 -3.78
N PHE A 117 -4.02 -9.97 -3.91
CA PHE A 117 -3.68 -8.87 -3.03
C PHE A 117 -4.73 -7.75 -3.07
N LEU A 118 -5.15 -7.31 -4.26
CA LEU A 118 -6.16 -6.25 -4.41
C LEU A 118 -7.47 -6.62 -3.71
N LYS A 119 -7.91 -7.87 -3.86
CA LYS A 119 -9.10 -8.36 -3.16
C LYS A 119 -8.92 -8.33 -1.63
N SER A 120 -7.76 -8.78 -1.13
CA SER A 120 -7.45 -8.68 0.31
C SER A 120 -7.30 -7.23 0.77
N LEU A 121 -6.85 -6.32 -0.10
CA LEU A 121 -6.69 -4.91 0.21
C LEU A 121 -8.06 -4.23 0.36
N GLU A 122 -9.04 -4.57 -0.47
CA GLU A 122 -10.42 -4.09 -0.30
C GLU A 122 -10.99 -4.50 1.05
N GLU A 123 -10.84 -5.77 1.43
CA GLU A 123 -11.25 -6.28 2.74
C GLU A 123 -10.48 -5.60 3.89
N PHE A 124 -9.17 -5.41 3.73
CA PHE A 124 -8.32 -4.69 4.68
C PHE A 124 -8.80 -3.27 4.90
N VAL A 125 -9.02 -2.51 3.81
CA VAL A 125 -9.47 -1.12 3.85
C VAL A 125 -10.84 -1.01 4.52
N ALA A 126 -11.78 -1.90 4.20
CA ALA A 126 -13.10 -1.93 4.83
C ALA A 126 -13.01 -2.21 6.35
N ASN A 127 -12.10 -3.09 6.76
CA ASN A 127 -11.92 -3.47 8.16
C ASN A 127 -11.13 -2.45 8.99
N VAL A 128 -10.21 -1.71 8.36
CA VAL A 128 -9.25 -0.81 9.01
C VAL A 128 -9.66 0.65 8.91
N GLY A 129 -10.34 1.07 7.85
CA GLY A 129 -10.78 2.47 7.66
C GLY A 129 -11.62 2.98 8.82
N GLY A 130 -12.47 2.12 9.42
CA GLY A 130 -13.26 2.46 10.60
C GLY A 130 -12.47 2.51 11.92
N LEU A 131 -11.30 1.86 11.98
CA LEU A 131 -10.47 1.79 13.20
C LEU A 131 -9.62 3.04 13.41
N LEU A 132 -9.14 3.64 12.32
CA LEU A 132 -8.23 4.78 12.36
C LEU A 132 -8.95 6.14 12.29
N CYS A 133 -10.22 6.17 11.86
CA CYS A 133 -11.06 7.38 11.81
C CYS A 133 -11.62 7.81 13.17
N VAL A 134 -11.34 7.09 14.25
CA VAL A 134 -11.74 7.46 15.61
C VAL A 134 -10.60 8.26 16.25
N LYS A 135 -10.57 9.57 15.97
CA LYS A 135 -9.84 10.56 16.76
C LYS A 135 -10.75 11.71 17.10
#